data_AF-A0A519UT21-F1
#
_entry.id   AF-A0A519UT21-F1
#
_cell.length_a   1.000
_cell.length_b   1.000
_cell.length_c   1.000
_cell.angle_alpha   90.00
_cell.angle_beta   90.00
_cell.angle_gamma   90.00
#
_symmetry.space_group_name_H-M   'P 1'
#
loop_
_entity.id
_entity.type
_entity.pdbx_description
1 polymer ?
#
loop_
_entity_poly.entity_id
_entity_poly.type
_entity_poly.pdbx_seq_one_letter_code
_entity_poly.pdbx_strand_id
1 'polypeptide(L)'
;MLINDLYYGYNESDKINIYMNFPMYALLSGLPANIVNKDIGGMDYQLNNLISQDKSKLSQDYSTVALWNPISSVIFTTNLIPIYQSQTPPIQIYRNGSIINNSSTSNFLNIITDFVGNDLTFVPYIQYSAQVYRYLSLKQNSEIRNIDLQVYWLNKNNGVLKPLYLGVGSSCQVKLFLTKSF
;
A
#
# COMPACT_ATOMS: atom_id res chain seq x y z
N MET A 1 -10.58 -38.22 29.94
CA MET A 1 -9.18 -37.83 29.66
C MET A 1 -9.19 -36.31 29.54
N LEU A 2 -8.88 -35.61 30.64
CA LEU A 2 -8.84 -34.16 30.68
C LEU A 2 -7.63 -33.72 29.85
N ILE A 3 -7.86 -32.92 28.82
CA ILE A 3 -6.79 -32.25 28.08
C ILE A 3 -6.20 -31.25 29.07
N ASN A 4 -4.96 -31.50 29.51
CA ASN A 4 -4.22 -30.52 30.29
C ASN A 4 -4.01 -29.30 29.39
N ASP A 5 -4.70 -28.20 29.69
CA ASP A 5 -4.41 -26.89 29.13
C ASP A 5 -3.01 -26.47 29.60
N LEU A 6 -1.99 -26.91 28.87
CA LEU A 6 -0.61 -26.47 29.03
C LEU A 6 -0.54 -25.00 28.60
N TYR A 7 -0.80 -24.12 29.57
CA TYR A 7 -0.45 -22.72 29.47
C TYR A 7 1.08 -22.63 29.35
N TYR A 8 1.59 -22.27 28.18
CA TYR A 8 3.00 -21.90 28.00
C TYR A 8 3.24 -20.52 28.63
N GLY A 9 3.25 -20.49 29.96
CA GLY A 9 3.36 -19.30 30.79
C GLY A 9 4.79 -18.75 30.90
N TYR A 10 4.86 -17.45 31.15
CA TYR A 10 6.06 -16.68 31.45
C TYR A 10 6.70 -17.18 32.76
N ASN A 11 7.93 -17.71 32.70
CA ASN A 11 8.82 -18.18 33.80
C ASN A 11 8.97 -19.70 34.09
N GLU A 12 8.70 -20.60 33.14
CA GLU A 12 9.06 -22.03 33.32
C GLU A 12 10.14 -22.48 32.33
N SER A 13 10.86 -23.57 32.64
CA SER A 13 11.88 -24.17 31.75
C SER A 13 11.32 -24.55 30.38
N ASP A 14 9.99 -24.63 30.27
CA ASP A 14 9.22 -25.08 29.11
C ASP A 14 8.57 -23.89 28.37
N LYS A 15 9.22 -22.71 28.38
CA LYS A 15 8.74 -21.54 27.66
C LYS A 15 8.87 -21.71 26.14
N ILE A 16 7.76 -21.56 25.42
CA ILE A 16 7.79 -21.36 23.96
C ILE A 16 8.13 -19.91 23.64
N ASN A 17 9.25 -19.72 22.93
CA ASN A 17 9.64 -18.43 22.38
C ASN A 17 9.15 -18.32 20.93
N ILE A 18 8.51 -17.20 20.60
CA ILE A 18 8.07 -16.90 19.23
C ILE A 18 9.05 -15.89 18.65
N TYR A 19 9.62 -16.24 17.50
CA TYR A 19 10.53 -15.40 16.77
C TYR A 19 9.91 -14.94 15.44
N MET A 20 10.34 -13.78 14.97
CA MET A 20 9.98 -13.22 13.68
C MET A 20 11.27 -12.78 12.98
N ASN A 21 11.30 -12.96 11.66
CA ASN A 21 12.31 -12.31 10.84
C ASN A 21 11.98 -10.81 10.70
N PHE A 22 12.96 -10.03 10.24
CA PHE A 22 12.81 -8.59 10.08
C PHE A 22 11.60 -8.19 9.21
N PRO A 23 11.34 -8.80 8.03
CA PRO A 23 10.17 -8.43 7.21
C PRO A 23 8.82 -8.67 7.89
N MET A 24 8.67 -9.77 8.64
CA MET A 24 7.43 -10.06 9.37
C MET A 24 7.25 -9.08 10.53
N TYR A 25 8.32 -8.79 11.28
CA TYR A 25 8.26 -7.80 12.35
C TYR A 25 7.90 -6.41 11.80
N ALA A 26 8.42 -6.02 10.63
CA ALA A 26 8.09 -4.74 10.01
C ALA A 26 6.57 -4.60 9.75
N LEU A 27 5.86 -5.67 9.40
CA LEU A 27 4.38 -5.66 9.24
C LEU A 27 3.62 -5.64 10.57
N LEU A 28 4.24 -6.10 11.66
CA LEU A 28 3.65 -6.27 12.97
C LEU A 28 4.35 -5.42 14.04
N SER A 29 4.93 -4.28 13.64
CA SER A 29 5.80 -3.45 14.50
C SER A 29 5.12 -2.90 15.75
N GLY A 30 3.78 -2.97 15.81
CA GLY A 30 2.99 -2.65 17.00
C GLY A 30 3.00 -3.73 18.08
N LEU A 31 3.53 -4.93 17.81
CA LEU A 31 3.72 -5.96 18.83
C LEU A 31 5.00 -5.70 19.64
N PRO A 32 4.98 -5.94 20.96
CA PRO A 32 6.17 -5.80 21.78
C PRO A 32 7.15 -6.93 21.45
N ALA A 33 8.30 -6.57 20.89
CA ALA A 33 9.36 -7.51 20.52
C ALA A 33 10.74 -6.92 20.77
N ASN A 34 11.71 -7.76 21.08
CA ASN A 34 13.12 -7.39 21.25
C ASN A 34 13.96 -7.98 20.11
N ILE A 35 14.96 -7.24 19.65
CA ILE A 35 15.97 -7.77 18.73
C ILE A 35 16.84 -8.75 19.51
N VAL A 36 17.01 -9.97 19.00
CA VAL A 36 17.83 -11.01 19.64
C VAL A 36 19.04 -11.35 18.79
N ASN A 37 18.83 -11.71 17.52
CA ASN A 37 19.92 -12.12 16.63
C ASN A 37 19.74 -11.48 15.25
N LYS A 38 20.59 -10.53 14.86
CA LYS A 38 20.46 -9.94 13.53
C LYS A 38 20.87 -10.93 12.43
N ASP A 39 19.93 -11.31 11.55
CA ASP A 39 20.11 -12.10 10.33
C ASP A 39 20.60 -13.54 10.56
N ILE A 40 20.42 -14.11 11.77
CA ILE A 40 20.82 -15.48 12.09
C ILE A 40 19.58 -16.38 12.10
N GLY A 41 19.45 -17.23 11.06
CA GLY A 41 18.39 -18.24 10.98
C GLY A 41 16.97 -17.68 10.92
N GLY A 42 16.80 -16.39 10.62
CA GLY A 42 15.49 -15.72 10.58
C GLY A 42 14.86 -15.45 11.94
N MET A 43 15.64 -15.56 13.03
CA MET A 43 15.20 -15.32 14.41
C MET A 43 15.58 -13.91 14.88
N ASP A 44 15.17 -12.90 14.13
CA ASP A 44 15.65 -11.52 14.32
C ASP A 44 15.03 -10.85 15.54
N TYR A 45 13.72 -10.99 15.69
CA TYR A 45 12.93 -10.41 16.77
C TYR A 45 12.25 -11.51 17.57
N GLN A 46 12.36 -11.46 18.89
CA GLN A 46 11.61 -12.30 19.80
C GLN A 46 10.42 -11.53 20.35
N LEU A 47 9.23 -12.12 20.29
CA LEU A 47 8.05 -11.53 20.93
C LEU A 47 8.23 -11.52 22.45
N ASN A 48 7.97 -10.36 23.05
CA ASN A 48 7.95 -10.21 24.49
C ASN A 48 6.61 -10.72 25.01
N ASN A 49 6.55 -12.02 25.26
CA ASN A 49 5.42 -12.68 25.92
C ASN A 49 5.37 -12.38 27.43
N LEU A 50 5.59 -11.12 27.83
CA LEU A 50 5.35 -10.60 29.17
C LEU A 50 3.83 -10.52 29.39
N ILE A 51 3.21 -11.69 29.46
CA ILE A 51 1.81 -11.87 29.72
C ILE A 51 1.66 -11.76 31.25
N SER A 52 1.21 -10.61 31.75
CA SER A 52 0.82 -10.48 33.16
C SER A 52 -0.26 -11.53 33.48
N GLN A 53 -0.33 -12.01 34.73
CA GLN A 53 -1.34 -13.01 35.17
C GLN A 53 -2.79 -12.62 34.81
N ASP A 54 -3.06 -11.32 34.64
CA ASP A 54 -4.38 -10.77 34.27
C ASP A 54 -4.65 -10.66 32.76
N LYS A 55 -3.65 -10.88 31.89
CA LYS A 55 -3.81 -10.75 30.44
C LYS A 55 -3.75 -12.15 29.81
N SER A 56 -4.79 -12.58 29.11
CA SER A 56 -4.75 -13.81 28.30
C SER A 56 -4.40 -13.56 26.83
N LYS A 57 -4.21 -12.29 26.45
CA LYS A 57 -3.98 -11.86 25.06
C LYS A 57 -2.86 -10.83 24.96
N LEU A 58 -2.06 -10.96 23.91
CA LEU A 58 -1.12 -9.95 23.45
C LEU A 58 -1.81 -9.10 22.38
N SER A 59 -1.83 -7.77 22.56
CA SER A 59 -2.39 -6.83 21.59
C SER A 59 -1.30 -5.90 21.06
N GLN A 60 -1.48 -5.40 19.84
CA GLN A 60 -0.63 -4.34 19.30
C GLN A 60 -0.94 -3.00 19.99
N ASP A 61 0.08 -2.18 20.22
CA ASP A 61 -0.07 -0.84 20.79
C ASP A 61 -0.69 0.15 19.80
N TYR A 62 -0.50 -0.09 18.49
CA TYR A 62 -1.08 0.67 17.40
C TYR A 62 -1.37 -0.24 16.20
N SER A 63 -2.34 0.16 15.38
CA SER A 63 -2.71 -0.57 14.16
C SER A 63 -1.61 -0.46 13.11
N THR A 64 -1.19 -1.59 12.55
CA THR A 64 -0.24 -1.64 11.44
C THR A 64 -0.89 -1.92 10.09
N VAL A 65 -2.23 -1.84 9.98
CA VAL A 65 -2.98 -2.13 8.73
C VAL A 65 -2.44 -1.36 7.52
N ALA A 66 -1.97 -0.13 7.74
CA ALA A 66 -1.21 0.69 6.78
C ALA A 66 -0.07 -0.05 6.06
N LEU A 67 0.68 -0.85 6.80
CA LEU A 67 1.86 -1.57 6.32
C LEU A 67 1.49 -2.79 5.49
N TRP A 68 0.26 -3.29 5.63
CA TRP A 68 -0.28 -4.40 4.86
C TRP A 68 -0.85 -3.97 3.51
N ASN A 69 -1.13 -2.68 3.32
CA ASN A 69 -1.70 -2.18 2.07
C ASN A 69 -0.64 -2.16 0.94
N PRO A 70 -0.80 -2.99 -0.12
CA PRO A 70 0.15 -3.00 -1.24
C PRO A 70 -0.13 -1.86 -2.23
N ILE A 71 -1.22 -1.12 -2.08
CA ILE A 71 -1.65 -0.07 -3.01
C ILE A 71 -1.06 1.27 -2.56
N SER A 72 -0.23 1.87 -3.41
CA SER A 72 0.30 3.22 -3.18
C SER A 72 -0.68 4.29 -3.67
N SER A 73 -1.22 4.13 -4.87
CA SER A 73 -2.15 5.08 -5.47
C SER A 73 -3.04 4.42 -6.52
N VAL A 74 -4.16 5.07 -6.82
CA VAL A 74 -5.03 4.75 -7.94
C VAL A 74 -4.91 5.86 -8.97
N ILE A 75 -4.63 5.50 -10.21
CA ILE A 75 -4.25 6.41 -11.29
C ILE A 75 -5.25 6.25 -12.43
N PHE A 76 -5.79 7.38 -12.89
CA PHE A 76 -6.68 7.48 -14.03
C PHE A 76 -5.88 7.95 -15.23
N THR A 77 -6.00 7.22 -16.34
CA THR A 77 -5.26 7.48 -17.58
C THR A 77 -6.20 7.48 -18.79
N THR A 78 -5.74 8.08 -19.88
CA THR A 78 -6.49 8.21 -21.14
C THR A 78 -5.54 8.17 -22.32
N ASN A 79 -6.00 7.61 -23.44
CA ASN A 79 -5.29 7.67 -24.71
C ASN A 79 -5.99 8.57 -25.74
N LEU A 80 -7.27 8.87 -25.55
CA LEU A 80 -8.09 9.64 -26.50
C LEU A 80 -8.25 11.11 -26.11
N ILE A 81 -8.22 11.45 -24.82
CA ILE A 81 -8.26 12.86 -24.40
C ILE A 81 -6.87 13.48 -24.66
N PRO A 82 -6.80 14.56 -25.45
CA PRO A 82 -5.52 15.16 -25.84
C PRO A 82 -4.97 16.03 -24.70
N ILE A 83 -4.34 15.41 -23.71
CA ILE A 83 -3.66 16.09 -22.59
C ILE A 83 -2.15 16.13 -22.79
N TYR A 84 -1.48 17.05 -22.08
CA TYR A 84 -0.03 16.97 -21.91
C TYR A 84 0.33 15.85 -20.95
N GLN A 85 1.36 15.08 -21.30
CA GLN A 85 1.82 13.96 -20.50
C GLN A 85 2.42 14.43 -19.18
N SER A 86 2.13 13.70 -18.11
CA SER A 86 2.80 13.89 -16.83
C SER A 86 4.05 13.03 -16.77
N GLN A 87 5.12 13.61 -16.23
CA GLN A 87 6.33 12.87 -15.93
C GLN A 87 6.09 12.01 -14.68
N THR A 88 6.32 10.71 -14.79
CA THR A 88 6.34 9.80 -13.65
C THR A 88 7.77 9.52 -13.23
N PRO A 89 8.05 9.50 -11.91
CA PRO A 89 9.38 9.19 -11.44
C PRO A 89 9.77 7.78 -11.87
N PRO A 90 11.04 7.56 -12.26
CA PRO A 90 11.50 6.22 -12.56
C PRO A 90 11.36 5.30 -11.35
N ILE A 91 10.97 4.05 -11.60
CA ILE A 91 10.87 3.04 -10.55
C ILE A 91 12.30 2.61 -10.20
N GLN A 92 12.69 2.81 -8.95
CA GLN A 92 13.96 2.33 -8.41
C GLN A 92 13.69 1.09 -7.56
N ILE A 93 14.23 -0.06 -7.99
CA ILE A 93 14.14 -1.30 -7.23
C ILE A 93 15.46 -1.47 -6.49
N TYR A 94 15.40 -1.52 -5.16
CA TYR A 94 16.55 -1.77 -4.30
C TYR A 94 16.55 -3.25 -3.86
N ARG A 95 17.70 -3.91 -3.95
CA ARG A 95 17.95 -5.23 -3.34
C ARG A 95 19.27 -5.15 -2.60
N ASN A 96 19.26 -5.51 -1.32
CA ASN A 96 20.44 -5.51 -0.45
C ASN A 96 21.20 -4.17 -0.47
N GLY A 97 20.48 -3.04 -0.46
CA GLY A 97 21.08 -1.70 -0.48
C GLY A 97 21.64 -1.24 -1.82
N SER A 98 21.51 -2.05 -2.89
CA SER A 98 21.93 -1.69 -4.25
C SER A 98 20.73 -1.54 -5.19
N ILE A 99 20.78 -0.55 -6.08
CA ILE A 99 19.75 -0.33 -7.11
C ILE A 99 19.93 -1.39 -8.19
N ILE A 100 18.97 -2.33 -8.29
CA ILE A 100 18.96 -3.35 -9.34
C ILE A 100 18.42 -2.81 -10.66
N ASN A 101 17.46 -1.90 -10.59
CA ASN A 101 16.86 -1.31 -11.78
C ASN A 101 17.11 0.19 -11.78
N ASN A 102 18.17 0.61 -12.48
CA ASN A 102 18.47 2.01 -12.71
C ASN A 102 17.75 2.47 -13.99
N SER A 103 16.43 2.58 -13.92
CA SER A 103 15.70 3.27 -14.99
C SER A 103 16.02 4.77 -14.86
N SER A 104 16.98 5.27 -15.62
CA SER A 104 17.38 6.69 -15.59
C SER A 104 16.45 7.57 -16.42
N THR A 105 15.56 6.98 -17.21
CA THR A 105 14.60 7.67 -18.07
C THR A 105 13.25 7.78 -17.37
N SER A 106 12.79 9.01 -17.22
CA SER A 106 11.44 9.28 -16.74
C SER A 106 10.39 8.77 -17.72
N ASN A 107 9.38 8.06 -17.21
CA ASN A 107 8.28 7.59 -18.02
C ASN A 107 7.21 8.69 -18.15
N PHE A 108 6.68 8.87 -19.35
CA PHE A 108 5.60 9.81 -19.61
C PHE A 108 4.29 9.06 -19.73
N LEU A 109 3.31 9.45 -18.91
CA LEU A 109 1.98 8.85 -18.92
C LEU A 109 0.92 9.95 -19.04
N ASN A 110 -0.14 9.66 -19.79
CA ASN A 110 -1.31 10.52 -19.90
C ASN A 110 -2.18 10.36 -18.65
N ILE A 111 -1.76 10.96 -17.54
CA ILE A 111 -2.46 10.90 -16.26
C ILE A 111 -3.50 12.02 -16.20
N ILE A 112 -4.76 11.67 -15.94
CA ILE A 112 -5.84 12.64 -15.68
C ILE A 112 -5.84 13.05 -14.22
N THR A 113 -5.78 12.06 -13.33
CA THR A 113 -5.79 12.29 -11.89
C THR A 113 -5.30 11.05 -11.16
N ASP A 114 -4.79 11.27 -9.96
CA ASP A 114 -4.32 10.24 -9.06
C ASP A 114 -4.87 10.47 -7.64
N PHE A 115 -5.14 9.35 -6.97
CA PHE A 115 -5.58 9.30 -5.59
C PHE A 115 -4.61 8.47 -4.78
N VAL A 116 -4.11 9.02 -3.69
CA VAL A 116 -3.27 8.29 -2.73
C VAL A 116 -4.17 7.70 -1.66
N GLY A 117 -3.95 6.43 -1.32
CA GLY A 117 -4.69 5.78 -0.24
C GLY A 117 -4.39 6.45 1.10
N ASN A 118 -5.41 6.63 1.94
CA ASN A 118 -5.19 6.95 3.34
C ASN A 118 -5.00 5.64 4.10
N ASP A 119 -3.82 5.47 4.70
CA ASP A 119 -3.32 4.19 5.20
C ASP A 119 -3.97 3.72 6.51
N LEU A 120 -4.87 4.50 7.11
CA LEU A 120 -5.34 4.26 8.48
C LEU A 120 -6.59 3.37 8.58
N THR A 121 -7.40 3.26 7.52
CA THR A 121 -8.69 2.56 7.60
C THR A 121 -8.98 1.79 6.32
N PHE A 122 -9.35 0.51 6.46
CA PHE A 122 -9.87 -0.27 5.35
C PHE A 122 -11.27 0.22 4.97
N VAL A 123 -11.46 0.59 3.71
CA VAL A 123 -12.76 1.02 3.16
C VAL A 123 -13.01 0.24 1.86
N PRO A 124 -14.19 -0.36 1.66
CA PRO A 124 -14.48 -1.17 0.47
C PRO A 124 -14.84 -0.35 -0.77
N TYR A 125 -14.73 0.98 -0.71
CA TYR A 125 -15.02 1.89 -1.82
C TYR A 125 -14.04 3.06 -1.83
N ILE A 126 -13.86 3.66 -3.00
CA ILE A 126 -13.06 4.86 -3.19
C ILE A 126 -14.02 5.98 -3.57
N GLN A 127 -14.05 7.04 -2.77
CA GLN A 127 -14.83 8.23 -3.05
C GLN A 127 -13.92 9.45 -2.92
N TYR A 128 -13.91 10.27 -3.97
CA TYR A 128 -13.19 11.53 -3.97
C TYR A 128 -14.17 12.65 -4.33
N SER A 129 -14.20 13.70 -3.49
CA SER A 129 -14.91 14.94 -3.75
C SER A 129 -13.91 16.08 -3.67
N ALA A 130 -13.70 16.78 -4.79
CA ALA A 130 -12.70 17.84 -4.86
C ALA A 130 -13.16 19.08 -4.09
N GLN A 131 -12.38 19.50 -3.09
CA GLN A 131 -12.53 20.83 -2.48
C GLN A 131 -11.83 21.92 -3.31
N VAL A 132 -10.77 21.54 -4.04
CA VAL A 132 -10.01 22.40 -4.94
C VAL A 132 -9.88 21.70 -6.29
N TYR A 133 -10.15 22.41 -7.38
CA TYR A 133 -10.04 21.88 -8.74
C TYR A 133 -8.57 21.70 -9.14
N ARG A 134 -8.24 20.51 -9.64
CA ARG A 134 -6.97 20.21 -10.29
C ARG A 134 -7.19 20.26 -11.79
N TYR A 135 -6.65 21.27 -12.44
CA TYR A 135 -6.80 21.46 -13.88
C TYR A 135 -5.67 20.79 -14.65
N LEU A 136 -6.01 20.28 -15.83
CA LEU A 136 -5.07 19.82 -16.84
C LEU A 136 -5.27 20.62 -18.12
N SER A 137 -4.17 20.96 -18.78
CA SER A 137 -4.21 21.62 -20.07
C SER A 137 -4.48 20.61 -21.17
N LEU A 138 -5.46 20.93 -22.03
CA LEU A 138 -5.70 20.21 -23.28
C LEU A 138 -4.77 20.74 -24.37
N LYS A 139 -4.37 19.88 -25.30
CA LYS A 139 -3.65 20.29 -26.51
C LYS A 139 -4.56 21.14 -27.39
N GLN A 140 -3.96 22.10 -28.07
CA GLN A 140 -4.69 22.98 -28.98
C GLN A 140 -5.08 22.23 -30.27
N ASN A 141 -6.16 22.67 -30.92
CA ASN A 141 -6.63 22.17 -32.23
C ASN A 141 -6.93 20.66 -32.30
N SER A 142 -7.16 20.01 -31.17
CA SER A 142 -7.61 18.62 -31.10
C SER A 142 -9.05 18.56 -30.62
N GLU A 143 -9.93 18.04 -31.45
CA GLU A 143 -11.32 17.76 -31.10
C GLU A 143 -11.41 16.50 -30.23
N ILE A 144 -12.29 16.54 -29.22
CA ILE A 144 -12.60 15.37 -28.39
C ILE A 144 -13.88 14.75 -28.92
N ARG A 145 -13.77 13.59 -29.59
CA ARG A 145 -14.93 12.83 -30.10
C ARG A 145 -15.28 11.63 -29.23
N ASN A 146 -14.26 11.04 -28.61
CA ASN A 146 -14.37 9.84 -27.80
C ASN A 146 -13.66 10.06 -26.47
N ILE A 147 -14.20 9.45 -25.41
CA ILE A 147 -13.63 9.49 -24.06
C ILE A 147 -13.28 8.07 -23.67
N ASP A 148 -12.02 7.82 -23.35
CA ASP A 148 -11.56 6.61 -22.70
C ASP A 148 -10.97 6.94 -21.33
N LEU A 149 -11.28 6.10 -20.35
CA LEU A 149 -10.72 6.18 -19.00
C LEU A 149 -10.26 4.78 -18.61
N GLN A 150 -8.97 4.66 -18.33
CA GLN A 150 -8.35 3.43 -17.86
C GLN A 150 -7.85 3.67 -16.44
N VAL A 151 -8.23 2.79 -15.52
CA VAL A 151 -7.92 2.91 -14.10
C VAL A 151 -6.95 1.82 -13.69
N TYR A 152 -5.86 2.24 -13.04
CA TYR A 152 -4.82 1.36 -12.55
C TYR A 152 -4.58 1.62 -11.07
N TRP A 153 -4.09 0.63 -10.34
CA TRP A 153 -3.49 0.83 -9.03
C TRP A 153 -1.99 0.56 -9.09
N LEU A 154 -1.23 1.40 -8.39
CA LEU A 154 0.22 1.33 -8.30
C LEU A 154 0.61 0.47 -7.11
N ASN A 155 1.41 -0.58 -7.36
CA ASN A 155 1.93 -1.41 -6.29
C ASN A 155 3.12 -0.72 -5.60
N LYS A 156 3.00 -0.51 -4.28
CA LYS A 156 4.01 0.13 -3.42
C LYS A 156 5.34 -0.63 -3.39
N ASN A 157 5.30 -1.96 -3.55
CA ASN A 157 6.48 -2.81 -3.36
C ASN A 157 7.38 -2.87 -4.60
N ASN A 158 6.81 -2.72 -5.80
CA ASN A 158 7.55 -2.91 -7.05
C ASN A 158 7.28 -1.83 -8.11
N GLY A 159 6.43 -0.85 -7.83
CA GLY A 159 6.09 0.24 -8.74
C GLY A 159 5.29 -0.18 -9.98
N VAL A 160 4.81 -1.44 -10.06
CA VAL A 160 4.08 -1.92 -11.23
C VAL A 160 2.63 -1.44 -11.19
N LEU A 161 2.16 -0.91 -12.32
CA LEU A 161 0.75 -0.57 -12.54
C LEU A 161 -0.05 -1.84 -12.85
N LYS A 162 -1.16 -2.03 -12.14
CA LYS A 162 -2.08 -3.14 -12.35
C LYS A 162 -3.49 -2.60 -12.62
N PRO A 163 -4.24 -3.17 -13.58
CA PRO A 163 -5.59 -2.72 -13.88
C PRO A 163 -6.51 -2.88 -12.66
N LEU A 164 -7.35 -1.87 -12.42
CA LEU A 164 -8.38 -1.93 -11.40
C LEU A 164 -9.65 -2.55 -12.00
N TYR A 165 -10.10 -3.66 -11.43
CA TYR A 165 -11.30 -4.36 -11.85
C TYR A 165 -12.48 -4.04 -10.94
N LEU A 166 -13.67 -3.97 -11.54
CA LEU A 166 -14.93 -3.89 -10.80
C LEU A 166 -15.39 -5.30 -10.45
N GLY A 167 -15.80 -5.51 -9.20
CA GLY A 167 -16.46 -6.75 -8.79
C GLY A 167 -17.84 -6.88 -9.46
N VAL A 168 -18.37 -8.10 -9.45
CA VAL A 168 -19.74 -8.34 -9.92
C VAL A 168 -20.73 -7.51 -9.11
N GLY A 169 -21.66 -6.82 -9.78
CA GLY A 169 -22.62 -5.93 -9.12
C GLY A 169 -22.05 -4.58 -8.65
N SER A 170 -20.77 -4.31 -8.90
CA SER A 170 -20.16 -3.01 -8.60
C SER A 170 -20.44 -2.00 -9.72
N SER A 171 -20.43 -0.71 -9.38
CA SER A 171 -20.55 0.39 -10.34
C SER A 171 -19.43 1.40 -10.16
N CYS A 172 -19.13 2.15 -11.22
CA CYS A 172 -18.16 3.24 -11.22
C CYS A 172 -18.83 4.49 -11.79
N GLN A 173 -18.61 5.64 -11.16
CA GLN A 173 -19.11 6.93 -11.63
C GLN A 173 -17.96 7.93 -11.68
N VAL A 174 -17.81 8.59 -12.83
CA VAL A 174 -16.81 9.64 -13.04
C VAL A 174 -17.50 10.87 -13.60
N LYS A 175 -17.12 12.06 -13.11
CA LYS A 175 -17.57 13.35 -13.62
C LYS A 175 -16.36 14.14 -14.10
N LEU A 176 -16.37 14.53 -15.37
CA LEU A 176 -15.35 15.40 -15.98
C LEU A 176 -15.89 16.83 -16.08
N PHE A 177 -15.04 17.80 -15.78
CA PHE A 177 -15.35 19.23 -15.90
C PHE A 177 -14.38 19.87 -16.90
N LEU A 178 -14.93 20.51 -17.93
CA LEU A 178 -14.16 21.24 -18.93
C LEU A 178 -14.51 22.72 -18.84
N THR A 179 -13.49 23.58 -18.83
CA THR A 179 -13.66 25.04 -18.81
C THR A 179 -12.69 25.69 -19.79
N LYS A 180 -13.05 26.89 -20.27
CA LYS A 180 -12.17 27.70 -21.11
C LYS A 180 -11.08 28.32 -20.23
N SER A 181 -9.84 28.34 -20.71
CA SER A 181 -8.77 29.11 -20.06
C SER A 181 -9.04 30.60 -20.23
N PHE A 182 -8.89 31.35 -19.15
CA PHE A 182 -8.95 32.82 -19.15
C PHE A 182 -7.68 33.41 -19.75
#